data_AF-A0A835NU84-F1
#
_entry.id   AF-A0A835NU84-F1
#
_cell.length_a   1.000
_cell.length_b   1.000
_cell.length_c   1.000
_cell.angle_alpha   90.00
_cell.angle_beta   90.00
_cell.angle_gamma   90.00
#
_symmetry.space_group_name_H-M   'P 1'
#
loop_
_entity.id
_entity.type
_entity.pdbx_description
1 polymer ?
#
loop_
_entity_poly.entity_id
_entity_poly.type
_entity_poly.pdbx_seq_one_letter_code
_entity_poly.pdbx_strand_id
1 'polypeptide(L)'
;MARPEAGYEAAVPPRPACIYTSCYCEENIWKLCDYIRSQHRYPLEEFYVPLWKQKSGHGDEPIVWVLLAAEHSTLKFTDRDYHVILLHVSSGEQNLIYDLDTVLPFPCPFDVYSVEAFRLDDSLRPEFHRKIRMIRADLYLKTFASDRSHMKDANGKWQKPPPPYPCIETADSKMNLDDFISMNPKVGWGSVFSLSDFVHRFGSQTDYRHHRIAMDELDSSSSTVEKSEALHATEETLQYPIADTMESPDKVQLLVSNLQISRSKPQVEIEKSLGSHGTAAEIPGGGR
;
A
#
# COMPACT_ATOMS: atom_id res chain seq x y z
N MET A 1 -8.67 -7.02 41.75
CA MET A 1 -8.65 -5.97 40.70
C MET A 1 -8.13 -6.64 39.45
N ALA A 2 -8.95 -6.76 38.41
CA ALA A 2 -8.48 -7.24 37.10
C ALA A 2 -7.45 -6.23 36.57
N ARG A 3 -6.30 -6.72 36.09
CA ARG A 3 -5.38 -5.89 35.30
C ARG A 3 -6.19 -5.31 34.13
N PRO A 4 -6.05 -4.02 33.79
CA PRO A 4 -6.56 -3.55 32.51
C PRO A 4 -5.95 -4.43 31.42
N GLU A 5 -6.76 -4.89 30.47
CA GLU A 5 -6.23 -5.40 29.21
C GLU A 5 -5.35 -4.27 28.64
N ALA A 6 -4.04 -4.47 28.68
CA ALA A 6 -3.11 -3.48 28.19
C ALA A 6 -3.32 -3.41 26.67
N GLY A 7 -4.01 -2.36 26.22
CA GLY A 7 -4.15 -2.07 24.81
C GLY A 7 -2.78 -2.06 24.14
N TYR A 8 -2.71 -2.54 22.90
CA TYR A 8 -1.49 -2.58 22.12
C TYR A 8 -0.80 -1.21 22.09
N GLU A 9 0.46 -1.13 22.53
CA GLU A 9 1.30 0.06 22.38
C GLU A 9 2.02 0.00 21.02
N ALA A 10 1.93 1.07 20.23
CA ALA A 10 2.56 1.08 18.92
C ALA A 10 4.09 0.92 19.02
N ALA A 11 4.66 0.09 18.14
CA ALA A 11 6.10 -0.19 18.12
C ALA A 11 6.94 0.99 17.60
N VAL A 12 6.31 1.94 16.90
CA VAL A 12 6.93 3.10 16.25
C VAL A 12 6.15 4.38 16.58
N PRO A 13 6.72 5.58 16.33
CA PRO A 13 6.01 6.84 16.53
C PRO A 13 4.74 6.95 15.68
N PRO A 14 3.85 7.91 15.96
CA PRO A 14 2.76 8.25 15.06
C PRO A 14 3.28 8.55 13.65
N ARG A 15 2.50 8.18 12.62
CA ARG A 15 2.90 8.29 11.20
C ARG A 15 3.62 9.60 10.82
N PRO A 16 3.16 10.81 11.21
CA PRO A 16 3.82 12.07 10.82
C PRO A 16 5.20 12.29 11.47
N ALA A 17 5.53 11.53 12.52
CA ALA A 17 6.80 11.60 13.23
C ALA A 17 7.81 10.53 12.76
N CYS A 18 7.40 9.62 11.87
CA CYS A 18 8.29 8.64 11.27
C CYS A 18 9.19 9.29 10.21
N ILE A 19 10.43 8.81 10.10
CA ILE A 19 11.29 9.15 8.97
C ILE A 19 10.64 8.59 7.70
N TYR A 20 10.40 9.46 6.72
CA TYR A 20 9.72 9.10 5.48
C TYR A 20 10.30 9.84 4.29
N THR A 21 10.47 9.14 3.18
CA THR A 21 10.75 9.70 1.86
C THR A 21 9.92 8.93 0.84
N SER A 22 9.09 9.66 0.09
CA SER A 22 8.22 9.06 -0.94
C SER A 22 9.05 8.33 -2.00
N CYS A 23 8.60 7.13 -2.40
CA CYS A 23 9.28 6.22 -3.34
C CYS A 23 10.58 5.59 -2.82
N TYR A 24 10.84 5.63 -1.51
CA TYR A 24 11.94 4.90 -0.86
C TYR A 24 11.41 4.04 0.30
N CYS A 25 10.33 3.28 0.04
CA CYS A 25 9.64 2.46 1.03
C CYS A 25 10.56 1.44 1.71
N GLU A 26 11.53 0.89 0.99
CA GLU A 26 12.59 0.04 1.50
C GLU A 26 13.41 0.71 2.62
N GLU A 27 13.80 1.98 2.43
CA GLU A 27 14.55 2.70 3.46
C GLU A 27 13.64 3.19 4.59
N ASN A 28 12.38 3.56 4.27
CA ASN A 28 11.40 3.94 5.28
C ASN A 28 11.16 2.79 6.27
N ILE A 29 10.96 1.57 5.77
CA ILE A 29 10.79 0.38 6.61
C ILE A 29 12.09 0.01 7.34
N TRP A 30 13.26 0.16 6.69
CA TRP A 30 14.53 0.00 7.40
C TRP A 30 14.64 0.91 8.62
N LYS A 31 14.20 2.18 8.50
CA LYS A 31 14.19 3.15 9.61
C LYS A 31 13.20 2.78 10.71
N LEU A 32 12.05 2.18 10.37
CA LEU A 32 11.13 1.65 11.38
C LEU A 32 11.78 0.48 12.15
N CYS A 33 12.43 -0.46 11.44
CA CYS A 33 13.15 -1.57 12.07
C CYS A 33 14.28 -1.07 12.99
N ASP A 34 15.05 -0.08 12.54
CA ASP A 34 16.15 0.52 13.31
C ASP A 34 15.63 1.23 14.57
N TYR A 35 14.51 1.95 14.44
CA TYR A 35 13.82 2.56 15.58
C TYR A 35 13.40 1.49 16.59
N ILE A 36 12.67 0.44 16.16
CA ILE A 36 12.20 -0.64 17.05
C ILE A 36 13.37 -1.28 17.80
N ARG A 37 14.45 -1.59 17.09
CA ARG A 37 15.69 -2.12 17.68
C ARG A 37 16.22 -1.22 18.79
N SER A 38 16.24 0.09 18.58
CA SER A 38 16.77 1.06 19.55
C SER A 38 15.88 1.25 20.79
N GLN A 39 14.57 1.02 20.68
CA GLN A 39 13.64 1.23 21.78
C GLN A 39 13.60 0.04 22.75
N HIS A 40 13.98 -1.16 22.30
CA HIS A 40 13.96 -2.40 23.08
C HIS A 40 12.59 -2.74 23.71
N ARG A 41 11.49 -2.17 23.19
CA ARG A 41 10.11 -2.40 23.67
C ARG A 41 9.58 -3.78 23.25
N TYR A 42 9.90 -4.18 22.02
CA TYR A 42 9.51 -5.46 21.44
C TYR A 42 10.76 -6.18 20.89
N PRO A 43 10.82 -7.52 20.96
CA PRO A 43 11.84 -8.30 20.27
C PRO A 43 11.80 -8.02 18.76
N LEU A 44 12.94 -7.77 18.14
CA LEU A 44 13.01 -7.45 16.71
C LEU A 44 12.59 -8.66 15.85
N GLU A 45 12.71 -9.86 16.40
CA GLU A 45 12.36 -11.13 15.78
C GLU A 45 10.85 -11.32 15.59
N GLU A 46 10.02 -10.52 16.27
CA GLU A 46 8.56 -10.46 16.07
C GLU A 46 8.20 -9.66 14.81
N PHE A 47 9.16 -8.97 14.19
CA PHE A 47 8.93 -8.11 13.04
C PHE A 47 9.46 -8.72 11.74
N TYR A 48 8.70 -8.52 10.68
CA TYR A 48 9.00 -8.97 9.34
C TYR A 48 8.79 -7.83 8.35
N VAL A 49 9.51 -7.89 7.24
CA VAL A 49 9.50 -6.91 6.15
C VAL A 49 8.90 -7.61 4.91
N PRO A 50 7.56 -7.62 4.76
CA PRO A 50 6.94 -8.05 3.52
C PRO A 50 7.31 -7.11 2.38
N LEU A 51 7.79 -7.71 1.30
CA LEU A 51 8.14 -7.08 0.04
C LEU A 51 7.35 -7.76 -1.05
N TRP A 52 6.64 -7.01 -1.88
CA TRP A 52 6.00 -7.59 -3.05
C TRP A 52 6.35 -6.81 -4.29
N LYS A 53 6.47 -7.55 -5.38
CA LYS A 53 6.59 -7.03 -6.72
C LYS A 53 5.29 -7.31 -7.43
N GLN A 54 4.68 -6.28 -8.01
CA GLN A 54 3.52 -6.45 -8.86
C GLN A 54 3.98 -6.36 -10.32
N LYS A 55 3.78 -7.43 -11.08
CA LYS A 55 3.90 -7.32 -12.54
C LYS A 55 2.69 -6.56 -13.05
N SER A 56 2.90 -5.56 -13.90
CA SER A 56 1.80 -4.96 -14.66
C SER A 56 1.19 -6.03 -15.56
N GLY A 57 -0.13 -6.20 -15.51
CA GLY A 57 -0.84 -7.03 -16.46
C GLY A 57 -1.05 -6.24 -17.74
N HIS A 58 -0.60 -6.77 -18.88
CA HIS A 58 -0.87 -6.26 -20.23
C HIS A 58 -0.96 -4.70 -20.35
N GLY A 59 0.19 -4.04 -20.41
CA GLY A 59 0.27 -2.57 -20.54
C GLY A 59 0.56 -1.86 -19.23
N ASP A 60 0.60 -0.53 -19.26
CA ASP A 60 0.95 0.37 -18.14
C ASP A 60 -0.09 0.34 -16.98
N GLU A 61 -1.04 -0.59 -16.98
CA GLU A 61 -2.08 -0.67 -15.95
C GLU A 61 -1.62 -1.53 -14.75
N PRO A 62 -1.52 -0.94 -13.55
CA PRO A 62 -1.18 -1.68 -12.35
C PRO A 62 -2.34 -2.56 -11.91
N ILE A 63 -2.05 -3.83 -11.66
CA ILE A 63 -3.05 -4.83 -11.31
C ILE A 63 -3.79 -4.55 -9.99
N VAL A 64 -3.20 -3.91 -8.98
CA VAL A 64 -3.89 -3.37 -7.79
C VAL A 64 -3.03 -2.24 -7.19
N TRP A 65 -3.45 -0.98 -7.35
CA TRP A 65 -3.01 0.17 -6.53
C TRP A 65 -4.23 1.08 -6.30
N VAL A 66 -5.34 0.52 -5.81
CA VAL A 66 -6.59 1.31 -5.73
C VAL A 66 -6.73 2.08 -4.40
N LEU A 67 -5.86 1.88 -3.40
CA LEU A 67 -6.01 2.59 -2.11
C LEU A 67 -4.75 3.23 -1.51
N LEU A 68 -3.58 3.12 -2.16
CA LEU A 68 -2.32 3.66 -1.60
C LEU A 68 -1.83 4.95 -2.28
N ALA A 69 -2.48 5.43 -3.34
CA ALA A 69 -2.04 6.61 -4.09
C ALA A 69 -3.20 7.60 -4.31
N ALA A 70 -3.46 8.46 -3.32
CA ALA A 70 -4.49 9.49 -3.46
C ALA A 70 -4.09 10.63 -4.43
N GLU A 71 -2.81 10.79 -4.83
CA GLU A 71 -2.38 12.03 -5.52
C GLU A 71 -1.46 11.92 -6.75
N HIS A 72 -1.02 10.73 -7.18
CA HIS A 72 -0.03 10.66 -8.29
C HIS A 72 -0.38 9.64 -9.39
N SER A 73 -1.40 9.98 -10.17
CA SER A 73 -1.86 9.25 -11.37
C SER A 73 -0.94 9.38 -12.61
N THR A 74 0.37 9.58 -12.43
CA THR A 74 1.33 9.70 -13.54
C THR A 74 2.59 8.84 -13.40
N LEU A 75 2.67 7.95 -12.40
CA LEU A 75 3.77 6.98 -12.35
C LEU A 75 3.61 5.97 -13.49
N LYS A 76 4.56 5.99 -14.43
CA LYS A 76 4.74 4.91 -15.40
C LYS A 76 5.23 3.70 -14.63
N PHE A 77 4.50 2.58 -14.74
CA PHE A 77 4.85 1.38 -14.03
C PHE A 77 6.06 0.71 -14.69
N THR A 78 7.13 0.47 -13.93
CA THR A 78 8.34 -0.16 -14.43
C THR A 78 8.48 -1.59 -13.90
N ASP A 79 9.29 -2.40 -14.58
CA ASP A 79 9.69 -3.74 -14.12
C ASP A 79 10.41 -3.76 -12.75
N ARG A 80 10.55 -2.61 -12.07
CA ARG A 80 11.14 -2.44 -10.74
C ARG A 80 10.14 -1.92 -9.70
N ASP A 81 8.84 -1.96 -9.98
CA ASP A 81 7.86 -1.48 -9.02
C ASP A 81 7.58 -2.53 -7.95
N TYR A 82 7.97 -2.20 -6.73
CA TYR A 82 7.73 -2.98 -5.53
C TYR A 82 7.22 -2.06 -4.43
N HIS A 83 6.63 -2.66 -3.39
CA HIS A 83 6.34 -1.95 -2.15
C HIS A 83 6.89 -2.75 -0.97
N VAL A 84 7.26 -2.03 0.08
CA VAL A 84 7.79 -2.60 1.33
C VAL A 84 6.94 -2.10 2.48
N ILE A 85 6.48 -3.04 3.31
CA ILE A 85 5.78 -2.74 4.56
C ILE A 85 6.48 -3.43 5.72
N LEU A 86 6.04 -3.14 6.94
CA LEU A 86 6.48 -3.83 8.15
C LEU A 86 5.30 -4.56 8.78
N LEU A 87 5.47 -5.86 9.03
CA LEU A 87 4.52 -6.72 9.73
C LEU A 87 5.04 -7.00 11.13
N HIS A 88 4.23 -6.71 12.13
CA HIS A 88 4.44 -7.17 13.50
C HIS A 88 3.59 -8.42 13.75
N VAL A 89 4.27 -9.55 13.95
CA VAL A 89 3.67 -10.83 14.33
C VAL A 89 3.69 -10.91 15.85
N SER A 90 2.66 -10.32 16.46
CA SER A 90 2.53 -10.29 17.91
C SER A 90 2.05 -11.65 18.43
N SER A 91 2.45 -12.02 19.65
CA SER A 91 1.82 -13.13 20.38
C SER A 91 0.39 -12.82 20.85
N GLY A 92 -0.11 -11.60 20.60
CA GLY A 92 -1.47 -11.17 20.91
C GLY A 92 -2.51 -11.67 19.91
N GLU A 93 -3.70 -11.06 19.95
CA GLU A 93 -4.86 -11.51 19.18
C GLU A 93 -4.82 -11.15 17.70
N GLN A 94 -4.05 -10.12 17.31
CA GLN A 94 -3.97 -9.66 15.94
C GLN A 94 -2.55 -9.25 15.52
N ASN A 95 -2.21 -9.59 14.29
CA ASN A 95 -1.01 -9.08 13.61
C ASN A 95 -1.27 -7.66 13.11
N LEU A 96 -0.19 -6.87 12.99
CA LEU A 96 -0.29 -5.45 12.63
C LEU A 96 0.62 -5.09 11.47
N ILE A 97 0.10 -4.32 10.53
CA ILE A 97 0.82 -3.77 9.39
C ILE A 97 1.14 -2.30 9.64
N TYR A 98 2.39 -1.95 9.38
CA TYR A 98 2.91 -0.60 9.32
C TYR A 98 3.27 -0.29 7.88
N ASP A 99 2.42 0.51 7.24
CA ASP A 99 2.62 1.02 5.89
C ASP A 99 2.52 2.54 5.95
N LEU A 100 3.60 3.23 5.59
CA LEU A 100 3.65 4.69 5.65
C LEU A 100 2.90 5.34 4.49
N ASP A 101 2.64 4.59 3.41
CA ASP A 101 1.98 5.07 2.19
C ASP A 101 0.47 4.77 2.16
N THR A 102 -0.06 3.98 3.09
CA THR A 102 -1.50 3.65 3.11
C THR A 102 -2.40 4.75 3.62
N VAL A 103 -3.66 4.84 3.15
CA VAL A 103 -4.69 5.69 3.78
C VAL A 103 -5.38 5.01 4.98
N LEU A 104 -5.13 3.73 5.20
CA LEU A 104 -5.64 2.94 6.33
C LEU A 104 -5.01 3.41 7.67
N PRO A 105 -5.53 2.95 8.83
CA PRO A 105 -4.91 3.23 10.12
C PRO A 105 -3.43 2.86 10.18
N PHE A 106 -2.68 3.53 11.06
CA PHE A 106 -1.26 3.25 11.27
C PHE A 106 -0.97 3.08 12.78
N PRO A 107 -0.66 1.86 13.25
CA PRO A 107 -0.70 0.59 12.51
C PRO A 107 -2.13 0.18 12.08
N CYS A 108 -2.20 -0.67 11.06
CA CYS A 108 -3.44 -1.29 10.58
C CYS A 108 -3.53 -2.75 11.05
N PRO A 109 -4.68 -3.23 11.55
CA PRO A 109 -4.93 -4.67 11.72
C PRO A 109 -4.67 -5.42 10.41
N PHE A 110 -3.99 -6.57 10.50
CA PHE A 110 -3.63 -7.36 9.32
C PHE A 110 -4.83 -7.71 8.45
N ASP A 111 -5.93 -8.17 9.06
CA ASP A 111 -7.11 -8.61 8.32
C ASP A 111 -7.72 -7.45 7.52
N VAL A 112 -7.82 -6.26 8.13
CA VAL A 112 -8.26 -5.02 7.45
C VAL A 112 -7.32 -4.68 6.30
N TYR A 113 -6.00 -4.68 6.53
CA TYR A 113 -5.03 -4.39 5.47
C TYR A 113 -5.10 -5.41 4.32
N SER A 114 -5.32 -6.69 4.64
CA SER A 114 -5.35 -7.76 3.64
C SER A 114 -6.53 -7.63 2.68
N VAL A 115 -7.71 -7.31 3.20
CA VAL A 115 -8.94 -7.14 2.41
C VAL A 115 -8.87 -5.84 1.59
N GLU A 116 -8.49 -4.74 2.24
CA GLU A 116 -8.57 -3.41 1.62
C GLU A 116 -7.38 -3.13 0.68
N ALA A 117 -6.15 -3.40 1.13
CA ALA A 117 -4.95 -3.01 0.38
C ALA A 117 -4.51 -4.07 -0.64
N PHE A 118 -4.43 -5.35 -0.24
CA PHE A 118 -4.04 -6.39 -1.19
C PHE A 118 -5.19 -6.70 -2.16
N ARG A 119 -6.42 -6.92 -1.69
CA ARG A 119 -7.49 -7.54 -2.50
C ARG A 119 -7.09 -8.94 -2.99
N LEU A 120 -8.05 -9.75 -3.44
CA LEU A 120 -7.78 -11.12 -3.91
C LEU A 120 -7.17 -11.13 -5.32
N ASP A 121 -6.32 -12.14 -5.58
CA ASP A 121 -5.74 -12.40 -6.91
C ASP A 121 -6.66 -13.24 -7.81
N ASP A 122 -7.85 -13.61 -7.34
CA ASP A 122 -8.74 -14.59 -8.00
C ASP A 122 -9.20 -14.15 -9.39
N SER A 123 -9.28 -12.84 -9.62
CA SER A 123 -9.61 -12.27 -10.93
C SER A 123 -8.41 -12.17 -11.89
N LEU A 124 -7.21 -12.49 -11.42
CA LEU A 124 -5.97 -12.42 -12.19
C LEU A 124 -5.58 -13.79 -12.71
N ARG A 125 -4.93 -13.80 -13.88
CA ARG A 125 -4.33 -15.03 -14.40
C ARG A 125 -3.18 -15.48 -13.47
N PRO A 126 -2.97 -16.78 -13.26
CA PRO A 126 -1.96 -17.30 -12.34
C PRO A 126 -0.53 -16.75 -12.55
N GLU A 127 -0.16 -16.43 -13.79
CA GLU A 127 1.14 -15.82 -14.11
C GLU A 127 1.34 -14.40 -13.54
N PHE A 128 0.26 -13.74 -13.15
CA PHE A 128 0.23 -12.42 -12.53
C PHE A 128 -0.06 -12.46 -11.03
N HIS A 129 -0.25 -13.64 -10.44
CA HIS A 129 -0.43 -13.78 -8.99
C HIS A 129 0.76 -13.21 -8.24
N ARG A 130 0.47 -12.41 -7.23
CA ARG A 130 1.46 -11.70 -6.44
C ARG A 130 2.21 -12.68 -5.55
N LYS A 131 3.49 -12.39 -5.41
CA LYS A 131 4.39 -13.07 -4.50
C LYS A 131 4.90 -12.08 -3.48
N ILE A 132 5.02 -12.56 -2.25
CA ILE A 132 5.47 -11.77 -1.11
C ILE A 132 6.74 -12.40 -0.57
N ARG A 133 7.85 -11.65 -0.60
CA ARG A 133 9.05 -11.99 0.12
C ARG A 133 8.92 -11.50 1.56
N MET A 134 9.12 -12.42 2.50
CA MET A 134 9.10 -12.18 3.94
C MET A 134 10.50 -12.29 4.50
N ILE A 135 11.06 -11.16 4.94
CA ILE A 135 12.37 -11.11 5.60
C ILE A 135 12.16 -10.75 7.08
N ARG A 136 12.84 -11.40 8.02
CA ARG A 136 12.81 -10.93 9.42
C ARG A 136 13.53 -9.58 9.55
N ALA A 137 13.05 -8.70 10.42
CA ALA A 137 13.57 -7.35 10.57
C ALA A 137 15.05 -7.32 11.01
N ASP A 138 15.48 -8.24 11.87
CA ASP A 138 16.88 -8.37 12.29
C ASP A 138 17.81 -8.73 11.12
N LEU A 139 17.37 -9.65 10.26
CA LEU A 139 18.09 -10.01 9.06
C LEU A 139 18.10 -8.85 8.05
N TYR A 140 16.98 -8.14 7.91
CA TYR A 140 16.88 -6.98 7.04
C TYR A 140 17.87 -5.87 7.44
N LEU A 141 17.92 -5.51 8.73
CA LEU A 141 18.90 -4.53 9.23
C LEU A 141 20.35 -4.97 9.01
N LYS A 142 20.62 -6.29 9.09
CA LYS A 142 21.96 -6.83 8.95
C LYS A 142 22.45 -6.86 7.50
N THR A 143 21.56 -7.10 6.53
CA THR A 143 21.98 -7.44 5.16
C THR A 143 21.54 -6.44 4.10
N PHE A 144 20.53 -5.60 4.36
CA PHE A 144 20.03 -4.65 3.35
C PHE A 144 21.05 -3.56 3.03
N ALA A 145 21.27 -3.31 1.73
CA ALA A 145 22.09 -2.22 1.23
C ALA A 145 21.48 -1.62 -0.06
N SER A 146 21.44 -0.29 -0.13
CA SER A 146 20.97 0.47 -1.29
C SER A 146 21.82 1.72 -1.48
N ASP A 147 22.48 1.81 -2.63
CA ASP A 147 23.21 3.01 -3.07
C ASP A 147 22.27 4.02 -3.77
N ARG A 148 20.97 3.69 -3.84
CA ARG A 148 19.90 4.47 -4.48
C ARG A 148 20.09 4.66 -5.99
N SER A 149 21.02 3.94 -6.62
CA SER A 149 21.28 4.06 -8.06
C SER A 149 20.04 3.80 -8.92
N HIS A 150 19.14 2.93 -8.46
CA HIS A 150 17.88 2.62 -9.13
C HIS A 150 16.91 3.81 -9.24
N MET A 151 17.08 4.85 -8.41
CA MET A 151 16.28 6.08 -8.42
C MET A 151 16.90 7.21 -9.23
N LYS A 152 17.99 6.93 -9.96
CA LYS A 152 18.59 7.86 -10.94
C LYS A 152 18.16 7.49 -12.35
N ASP A 153 17.95 8.50 -13.19
CA ASP A 153 17.72 8.32 -14.62
C ASP A 153 19.05 8.06 -15.36
N ALA A 154 18.96 7.86 -16.69
CA ALA A 154 20.13 7.63 -17.54
C ALA A 154 21.14 8.79 -17.54
N ASN A 155 20.73 10.00 -17.14
CA ASN A 155 21.59 11.17 -17.02
C ASN A 155 22.13 11.36 -15.59
N GLY A 156 21.85 10.41 -14.67
CA GLY A 156 22.25 10.46 -13.27
C GLY A 156 21.41 11.41 -12.40
N LYS A 157 20.31 11.95 -12.93
CA LYS A 157 19.39 12.83 -12.18
C LYS A 157 18.43 11.99 -11.36
N TRP A 158 18.15 12.45 -10.14
CA TRP A 158 17.15 11.83 -9.27
C TRP A 158 15.74 11.90 -9.87
N GLN A 159 15.09 10.74 -9.96
CA GLN A 159 13.68 10.62 -10.35
C GLN A 159 12.76 11.15 -9.24
N LYS A 160 13.16 10.94 -7.97
CA LYS A 160 12.54 11.50 -6.77
C LYS A 160 13.63 11.95 -5.79
N PRO A 161 13.42 13.02 -5.01
CA PRO A 161 14.40 13.49 -4.03
C PRO A 161 14.82 12.35 -3.09
N PRO A 162 16.12 12.07 -2.94
CA PRO A 162 16.59 11.00 -2.06
C PRO A 162 16.44 11.38 -0.58
N PRO A 163 16.42 10.40 0.33
CA PRO A 163 16.48 10.68 1.76
C PRO A 163 17.74 11.49 2.13
N PRO A 164 17.66 12.40 3.13
CA PRO A 164 18.75 13.32 3.44
C PRO A 164 19.91 12.68 4.22
N TYR A 165 19.76 11.43 4.66
CA TYR A 165 20.80 10.68 5.35
C TYR A 165 21.66 9.86 4.36
N PRO A 166 22.90 9.48 4.74
CA PRO A 166 23.76 8.63 3.91
C PRO A 166 23.06 7.33 3.47
N CYS A 167 23.48 6.78 2.34
CA CYS A 167 22.97 5.49 1.86
C CYS A 167 23.15 4.39 2.92
N ILE A 168 22.20 3.46 2.96
CA ILE A 168 22.30 2.30 3.83
C ILE A 168 23.22 1.30 3.14
N GLU A 169 24.34 0.98 3.77
CA GLU A 169 25.34 0.03 3.27
C GLU A 169 25.75 -0.95 4.37
N THR A 170 26.25 -2.11 3.96
CA THR A 170 26.83 -3.12 4.86
C THR A 170 28.31 -3.30 4.53
N ALA A 171 29.03 -4.04 5.37
CA ALA A 171 30.42 -4.41 5.07
C ALA A 171 30.52 -5.24 3.77
N ASP A 172 29.46 -5.98 3.42
CA ASP A 172 29.45 -6.94 2.33
C ASP A 172 28.88 -6.36 1.02
N SER A 173 28.05 -5.31 1.08
CA SER A 173 27.40 -4.73 -0.10
C SER A 173 27.03 -3.26 0.06
N LYS A 174 27.07 -2.54 -1.06
CA LYS A 174 26.51 -1.18 -1.21
C LYS A 174 25.16 -1.17 -1.90
N MET A 175 24.83 -2.24 -2.62
CA MET A 175 23.59 -2.35 -3.40
C MET A 175 23.26 -3.82 -3.60
N ASN A 176 22.18 -4.26 -2.96
CA ASN A 176 21.63 -5.61 -3.13
C ASN A 176 20.08 -5.60 -3.15
N LEU A 177 19.48 -4.43 -3.38
CA LEU A 177 18.03 -4.25 -3.42
C LEU A 177 17.34 -5.23 -4.38
N ASP A 178 17.92 -5.52 -5.55
CA ASP A 178 17.35 -6.46 -6.51
C ASP A 178 17.17 -7.89 -5.92
N ASP A 179 18.01 -8.29 -4.97
CA ASP A 179 17.89 -9.59 -4.29
C ASP A 179 16.68 -9.62 -3.33
N PHE A 180 16.31 -8.47 -2.77
CA PHE A 180 15.11 -8.29 -1.96
C PHE A 180 13.84 -8.18 -2.81
N ILE A 181 13.91 -7.53 -3.98
CA ILE A 181 12.79 -7.41 -4.93
C ILE A 181 12.51 -8.76 -5.63
N SER A 182 13.54 -9.58 -5.84
CA SER A 182 13.40 -10.87 -6.50
C SER A 182 12.41 -11.77 -5.78
N MET A 183 11.49 -12.40 -6.52
CA MET A 183 10.56 -13.41 -5.99
C MET A 183 11.03 -14.84 -6.30
N ASN A 184 12.30 -15.01 -6.68
CA ASN A 184 12.92 -16.32 -6.79
C ASN A 184 13.35 -16.79 -5.38
N PRO A 185 12.82 -17.92 -4.87
CA PRO A 185 13.13 -18.39 -3.52
C PRO A 185 14.60 -18.80 -3.34
N LYS A 186 15.36 -18.96 -4.43
CA LYS A 186 16.82 -19.25 -4.39
C LYS A 186 17.70 -18.00 -4.29
N VAL A 187 17.11 -16.80 -4.35
CA VAL A 187 17.82 -15.52 -4.32
C VAL A 187 17.47 -14.78 -3.03
N GLY A 188 18.43 -14.01 -2.50
CA GLY A 188 18.24 -13.10 -1.38
C GLY A 188 17.95 -13.81 -0.04
N TRP A 189 17.24 -13.11 0.83
CA TRP A 189 16.97 -13.52 2.21
C TRP A 189 15.49 -13.75 2.48
N GLY A 190 15.20 -14.51 3.54
CA GLY A 190 13.83 -14.77 3.95
C GLY A 190 13.14 -15.86 3.11
N SER A 191 11.82 -15.83 3.08
CA SER A 191 10.98 -16.82 2.37
C SER A 191 10.02 -16.12 1.42
N VAL A 192 9.68 -16.77 0.30
CA VAL A 192 8.72 -16.24 -0.68
C VAL A 192 7.41 -17.01 -0.57
N PHE A 193 6.30 -16.29 -0.45
CA PHE A 193 4.93 -16.81 -0.33
C PHE A 193 4.10 -16.41 -1.55
N SER A 194 3.07 -17.20 -1.86
CA SER A 194 1.93 -16.67 -2.61
C SER A 194 1.15 -15.69 -1.72
N LEU A 195 0.36 -14.79 -2.32
CA LEU A 195 -0.52 -13.91 -1.53
C LEU A 195 -1.47 -14.72 -0.64
N SER A 196 -2.06 -15.80 -1.18
CA SER A 196 -2.98 -16.68 -0.43
C SER A 196 -2.30 -17.32 0.78
N ASP A 197 -1.09 -17.87 0.63
CA ASP A 197 -0.34 -18.46 1.74
C ASP A 197 0.04 -17.42 2.79
N PHE A 198 0.39 -16.20 2.36
CA PHE A 198 0.69 -15.10 3.26
C PHE A 198 -0.53 -14.69 4.09
N VAL A 199 -1.68 -14.47 3.45
CA VAL A 199 -2.93 -14.14 4.15
C VAL A 199 -3.36 -15.28 5.06
N HIS A 200 -3.30 -16.53 4.59
CA HIS A 200 -3.65 -17.69 5.40
C HIS A 200 -2.77 -17.84 6.66
N ARG A 201 -1.47 -17.57 6.52
CA ARG A 201 -0.51 -17.74 7.62
C ARG A 201 -0.57 -16.62 8.65
N PHE A 202 -0.89 -15.39 8.24
CA PHE A 202 -0.78 -14.20 9.09
C PHE A 202 -2.11 -13.49 9.39
N GLY A 203 -3.22 -13.91 8.78
CA GLY A 203 -4.57 -13.44 9.13
C GLY A 203 -5.15 -14.15 10.35
N SER A 204 -6.23 -13.60 10.92
CA SER A 204 -6.94 -14.25 12.02
C SER A 204 -7.69 -15.51 11.54
N GLN A 205 -7.75 -16.54 12.40
CA GLN A 205 -8.46 -17.79 12.05
C GLN A 205 -9.99 -17.61 11.92
N THR A 206 -10.53 -16.50 12.42
CA THR A 206 -11.96 -16.19 12.39
C THR A 206 -12.44 -15.71 11.01
N ASP A 207 -11.62 -14.97 10.26
CA ASP A 207 -12.03 -14.41 8.96
C ASP A 207 -11.82 -15.36 7.78
N TYR A 208 -10.89 -16.32 7.90
CA TYR A 208 -10.69 -17.34 6.87
C TYR A 208 -11.93 -18.22 6.66
N ARG A 209 -12.75 -18.46 7.71
CA ARG A 209 -13.99 -19.23 7.58
C ARG A 209 -15.08 -18.50 6.79
N HIS A 210 -15.20 -17.18 6.96
CA HIS A 210 -16.17 -16.40 6.19
C HIS A 210 -15.75 -16.24 4.72
N HIS A 211 -14.45 -16.11 4.45
CA HIS A 211 -13.92 -16.11 3.07
C HIS A 211 -14.14 -17.46 2.37
N ARG A 212 -13.93 -18.58 3.07
CA ARG A 212 -14.21 -19.91 2.53
C ARG A 212 -15.70 -20.15 2.24
N ILE A 213 -16.60 -19.70 3.10
CA ILE A 213 -18.05 -19.86 2.87
C ILE A 213 -18.48 -19.09 1.62
N ALA A 214 -17.98 -17.86 1.43
CA ALA A 214 -18.27 -17.09 0.22
C ALA A 214 -17.72 -17.76 -1.07
N MET A 215 -16.54 -18.38 -1.00
CA MET A 215 -15.96 -19.13 -2.12
C MET A 215 -16.71 -20.44 -2.43
N ASP A 216 -17.08 -21.20 -1.39
CA ASP A 216 -17.85 -22.44 -1.52
C ASP A 216 -19.29 -22.16 -2.05
N GLU A 217 -19.90 -21.02 -1.70
CA GLU A 217 -21.21 -20.60 -2.23
C GLU A 217 -21.18 -20.21 -3.72
N LEU A 218 -20.12 -19.51 -4.17
CA LEU A 218 -19.92 -19.16 -5.57
C LEU A 218 -19.69 -20.39 -6.45
N ASP A 219 -18.89 -21.35 -5.99
CA ASP A 219 -18.60 -22.59 -6.73
C ASP A 219 -19.84 -23.53 -6.79
N SER A 220 -20.65 -23.54 -5.73
CA SER A 220 -21.93 -24.29 -5.74
C SER A 220 -22.94 -23.74 -6.75
N SER A 221 -22.97 -22.42 -6.96
CA SER A 221 -23.89 -21.75 -7.88
C SER A 221 -23.53 -21.97 -9.36
N SER A 222 -22.25 -22.25 -9.66
CA SER A 222 -21.79 -22.60 -11.01
C SER A 222 -22.13 -24.04 -11.40
N SER A 223 -22.37 -24.93 -10.43
CA SER A 223 -22.66 -26.35 -10.66
C SER A 223 -24.13 -26.67 -10.96
N THR A 224 -25.04 -25.74 -10.68
CA THR A 224 -26.50 -25.94 -10.87
C THR A 224 -27.01 -25.57 -12.26
N VAL A 225 -26.19 -24.99 -13.14
CA VAL A 225 -26.64 -24.54 -14.48
C VAL A 225 -26.56 -25.65 -15.54
N GLU A 226 -25.86 -26.77 -15.30
CA GLU A 226 -25.66 -27.82 -16.32
C GLU A 226 -26.57 -29.07 -16.21
N LYS A 227 -27.64 -29.05 -15.40
CA LYS A 227 -28.55 -30.21 -15.30
C LYS A 227 -30.03 -29.84 -15.29
N SER A 228 -30.57 -29.44 -16.44
CA SER A 228 -31.93 -29.84 -16.85
C SER A 228 -32.24 -29.47 -18.30
N GLU A 229 -31.91 -30.34 -19.24
CA GLU A 229 -32.65 -30.43 -20.51
C GLU A 229 -33.27 -31.82 -20.60
N ALA A 230 -34.60 -31.89 -20.44
CA ALA A 230 -35.53 -32.76 -21.19
C ALA A 230 -36.87 -32.90 -20.43
N LEU A 231 -37.95 -32.39 -21.05
CA LEU A 231 -39.29 -32.99 -21.22
C LEU A 231 -40.45 -31.98 -21.12
N HIS A 232 -40.98 -31.69 -22.31
CA HIS A 232 -42.36 -31.38 -22.72
C HIS A 232 -43.43 -30.90 -21.71
N ALA A 233 -43.85 -29.66 -21.94
CA ALA A 233 -45.22 -29.16 -22.17
C ALA A 233 -46.38 -29.56 -21.23
N THR A 234 -46.99 -28.54 -20.59
CA THR A 234 -48.39 -28.12 -20.82
C THR A 234 -48.59 -26.66 -20.36
N GLU A 235 -49.34 -25.90 -21.15
CA GLU A 235 -49.72 -24.50 -20.98
C GLU A 235 -50.62 -24.26 -19.75
N GLU A 236 -50.43 -23.15 -19.02
CA GLU A 236 -51.53 -22.24 -18.70
C GLU A 236 -51.04 -20.82 -18.33
N THR A 237 -51.41 -19.91 -19.23
CA THR A 237 -51.48 -18.45 -19.27
C THR A 237 -51.58 -17.68 -17.93
N LEU A 238 -50.77 -16.62 -17.79
CA LEU A 238 -51.24 -15.31 -17.29
C LEU A 238 -50.42 -14.17 -17.93
N GLN A 239 -51.13 -13.38 -18.74
CA GLN A 239 -50.74 -12.20 -19.52
C GLN A 239 -50.36 -11.00 -18.60
N TYR A 240 -49.32 -10.20 -18.85
CA TYR A 240 -49.30 -8.85 -19.50
C TYR A 240 -47.96 -8.12 -19.17
N PRO A 241 -47.56 -7.03 -19.84
CA PRO A 241 -47.05 -6.94 -21.22
C PRO A 241 -45.59 -6.42 -21.29
N ILE A 242 -44.96 -6.64 -22.45
CA ILE A 242 -43.63 -6.16 -22.83
C ILE A 242 -43.70 -4.67 -23.22
N ALA A 243 -42.72 -3.89 -22.76
CA ALA A 243 -42.24 -2.70 -23.47
C ALA A 243 -40.71 -2.65 -23.36
N ASP A 244 -40.04 -2.69 -24.52
CA ASP A 244 -38.62 -2.42 -24.73
C ASP A 244 -38.21 -1.08 -24.12
N THR A 245 -37.00 -0.98 -23.56
CA THR A 245 -35.97 0.00 -24.00
C THR A 245 -34.70 -0.09 -23.15
N MET A 246 -33.60 -0.34 -23.86
CA MET A 246 -32.27 0.30 -23.78
C MET A 246 -31.68 0.73 -22.42
N GLU A 247 -30.46 0.25 -22.22
CA GLU A 247 -29.42 0.73 -21.32
C GLU A 247 -29.37 2.27 -21.17
N SER A 248 -29.13 2.75 -19.94
CA SER A 248 -28.65 4.11 -19.68
C SER A 248 -27.57 4.14 -18.59
N PRO A 249 -26.47 4.91 -18.75
CA PRO A 249 -25.25 4.84 -17.94
C PRO A 249 -25.24 5.73 -16.68
N ASP A 250 -26.39 6.14 -16.14
CA ASP A 250 -26.44 7.22 -15.14
C ASP A 250 -26.47 6.79 -13.66
N LYS A 251 -26.22 5.52 -13.33
CA LYS A 251 -26.16 5.06 -11.92
C LYS A 251 -24.76 4.97 -11.31
N VAL A 252 -23.70 5.15 -12.10
CA VAL A 252 -22.32 5.20 -11.60
C VAL A 252 -21.91 6.63 -11.19
N GLN A 253 -22.69 7.66 -11.54
CA GLN A 253 -22.34 9.06 -11.29
C GLN A 253 -22.80 9.60 -9.92
N LEU A 254 -23.63 8.85 -9.17
CA LEU A 254 -24.16 9.31 -7.87
C LEU A 254 -23.22 9.05 -6.69
N LEU A 255 -22.16 8.24 -6.87
CA LEU A 255 -21.10 8.06 -5.85
C LEU A 255 -19.94 9.06 -6.01
N VAL A 256 -19.87 9.78 -7.14
CA VAL A 256 -18.79 10.76 -7.41
C VAL A 256 -19.18 12.18 -6.99
N SER A 257 -20.47 12.50 -6.91
CA SER A 257 -20.96 13.85 -6.56
C SER A 257 -20.99 14.15 -5.05
N ASN A 258 -20.96 13.14 -4.18
CA ASN A 258 -20.95 13.34 -2.72
C ASN A 258 -19.56 13.58 -2.11
N LEU A 259 -18.49 13.53 -2.92
CA LEU A 259 -17.11 13.85 -2.51
C LEU A 259 -16.68 15.29 -2.84
N GLN A 260 -17.52 16.08 -3.50
CA GLN A 260 -17.20 17.47 -3.86
C GLN A 260 -17.71 18.56 -2.89
N ILE A 261 -18.36 18.20 -1.77
CA ILE A 261 -18.80 19.16 -0.76
C ILE A 261 -17.85 19.14 0.45
N SER A 262 -16.59 19.55 0.24
CA SER A 262 -15.81 20.32 1.24
C SER A 262 -14.58 20.95 0.57
N ARG A 263 -14.82 21.95 -0.28
CA ARG A 263 -13.76 22.85 -0.77
C ARG A 263 -14.20 24.30 -0.56
N SER A 264 -14.15 24.77 0.68
CA SER A 264 -14.06 26.21 0.94
C SER A 264 -12.60 26.65 0.74
N LYS A 265 -12.34 27.38 -0.34
CA LYS A 265 -11.09 28.14 -0.52
C LYS A 265 -11.11 29.39 0.38
N PRO A 266 -9.99 29.83 0.96
CA PRO A 266 -9.90 31.15 1.55
C PRO A 266 -9.86 32.23 0.46
N GLN A 267 -10.72 33.24 0.60
CA GLN A 267 -10.65 34.48 -0.18
C GLN A 267 -9.45 35.29 0.30
N VAL A 268 -8.58 35.68 -0.62
CA VAL A 268 -7.57 36.73 -0.41
C VAL A 268 -8.20 38.03 -0.94
N GLU A 269 -8.60 38.90 -0.03
CA GLU A 269 -8.95 40.29 -0.34
C GLU A 269 -7.67 41.09 -0.54
N ILE A 270 -7.54 41.70 -1.73
CA ILE A 270 -6.49 42.65 -2.07
C ILE A 270 -7.09 44.04 -1.86
N GLU A 271 -6.76 44.70 -0.75
CA GLU A 271 -6.97 46.13 -0.62
C GLU A 271 -5.84 46.89 -1.33
N LYS A 272 -6.23 47.64 -2.37
CA LYS A 272 -5.43 48.75 -2.90
C LYS A 272 -5.77 50.01 -2.09
N SER A 273 -4.77 50.67 -1.52
CA SER A 273 -4.85 52.12 -1.31
C SER A 273 -3.59 52.79 -1.87
N LEU A 274 -3.81 53.84 -2.66
CA LEU A 274 -2.82 54.70 -3.27
C LEU A 274 -2.29 55.73 -2.25
N GLY A 275 -0.96 55.89 -2.22
CA GLY A 275 -0.27 57.17 -2.43
C GLY A 275 -0.24 58.22 -1.32
N SER A 276 0.98 58.61 -0.90
CA SER A 276 1.50 59.97 -1.12
C SER A 276 2.94 60.16 -0.61
N HIS A 277 3.76 60.83 -1.45
CA HIS A 277 4.90 61.73 -1.18
C HIS A 277 5.92 61.37 -0.08
N GLY A 278 7.20 61.14 -0.36
CA GLY A 278 8.18 62.07 -0.93
C GLY A 278 9.05 62.65 0.20
N THR A 279 10.33 62.29 0.32
CA THR A 279 11.47 63.22 0.09
C THR A 279 12.81 62.50 0.25
N ALA A 280 13.79 62.97 -0.52
CA ALA A 280 15.19 62.55 -0.57
C ALA A 280 16.06 63.23 0.51
N ALA A 281 17.26 62.66 0.73
CA ALA A 281 18.50 63.17 1.37
C ALA A 281 19.00 62.13 2.40
N GLU A 282 20.27 61.81 2.62
CA GLU A 282 21.58 62.23 2.13
C GLU A 282 22.58 61.15 2.60
N ILE A 283 23.60 60.87 1.79
CA ILE A 283 24.86 60.22 2.19
C ILE A 283 25.76 61.34 2.76
N PRO A 284 26.50 61.18 3.88
CA PRO A 284 27.89 60.72 3.76
C PRO A 284 28.54 59.99 4.94
N GLY A 285 29.45 59.07 4.59
CA GLY A 285 30.87 59.31 4.90
C GLY A 285 31.57 58.41 5.94
N GLY A 286 32.68 57.80 5.49
CA GLY A 286 33.95 57.64 6.22
C GLY A 286 34.03 56.48 7.21
N GLY A 287 34.86 55.45 6.96
CA GLY A 287 36.31 55.45 7.25
C GLY A 287 36.53 54.62 8.54
N ARG A 288 37.48 53.70 8.67
CA ARG A 288 38.73 53.34 7.99
C ARG A 288 38.88 51.81 8.00
#